data_AF-A0A7I9Y3Y7-F1
#
_entry.id   AF-A0A7I9Y3Y7-F1
#
_cell.length_a   1.000
_cell.length_b   1.000
_cell.length_c   1.000
_cell.angle_alpha   90.00
_cell.angle_beta   90.00
_cell.angle_gamma   90.00
#
_symmetry.space_group_name_H-M   'P 1'
#
loop_
_entity.id
_entity.type
_entity.pdbx_description
1 polymer ?
#
loop_
_entity_poly.entity_id
_entity_poly.type
_entity_poly.pdbx_seq_one_letter_code
_entity_poly.pdbx_strand_id
1 'polypeptide(L)'
;MTRQRKPTSAERGYGGAHKRLRKKLEPFVLAGKVNCWRCGEPIKADEPWDLGHDDNDRSIYRGPEHALRCNRAAAGRKAQRRRAAAKHPGADGTRDW
;
A
#
# COMPACT_ATOMS: atom_id res chain seq x y z
N MET A 1 6.74 -8.29 -31.88
CA MET A 1 6.74 -7.27 -30.80
C MET A 1 5.40 -7.34 -30.06
N THR A 2 5.27 -8.19 -29.03
CA THR A 2 4.01 -8.33 -28.29
C THR A 2 3.86 -7.16 -27.31
N ARG A 3 2.93 -6.26 -27.60
CA ARG A 3 2.59 -5.13 -26.73
C ARG A 3 1.92 -5.70 -25.47
N GLN A 4 2.67 -5.87 -24.38
CA GLN A 4 2.10 -6.29 -23.10
C GLN A 4 0.97 -5.32 -22.70
N ARG A 5 -0.27 -5.84 -22.62
CA ARG A 5 -1.41 -5.08 -22.10
C ARG A 5 -1.14 -4.76 -20.64
N LYS A 6 -1.10 -3.47 -20.30
CA LYS A 6 -1.11 -3.03 -18.91
C LYS A 6 -2.47 -3.43 -18.31
N PRO A 7 -2.53 -4.21 -17.22
CA PRO A 7 -3.81 -4.55 -16.57
C PRO A 7 -4.51 -3.26 -16.15
N THR A 8 -5.83 -3.19 -16.29
CA THR A 8 -6.65 -2.06 -15.84
C THR A 8 -6.57 -1.88 -14.32
N SER A 9 -6.94 -0.71 -13.81
CA SER A 9 -6.98 -0.50 -12.35
C SER A 9 -7.90 -1.52 -11.65
N ALA A 10 -8.95 -1.99 -12.33
CA ALA A 10 -9.81 -3.06 -11.84
C ALA A 10 -9.08 -4.41 -11.76
N GLU A 11 -8.36 -4.79 -12.82
CA GLU A 11 -7.51 -6.00 -12.84
C GLU A 11 -6.33 -5.91 -11.85
N ARG A 12 -5.95 -4.71 -11.41
CA ARG A 12 -4.93 -4.47 -10.38
C ARG A 12 -5.47 -4.49 -8.94
N GLY A 13 -6.77 -4.73 -8.73
CA GLY A 13 -7.40 -4.76 -7.41
C GLY A 13 -8.11 -3.47 -6.98
N TYR A 14 -8.08 -2.41 -7.79
CA TYR A 14 -8.78 -1.14 -7.53
C TYR A 14 -10.14 -1.05 -8.25
N GLY A 15 -10.83 -2.20 -8.38
CA GLY A 15 -12.10 -2.32 -9.09
C GLY A 15 -13.31 -1.75 -8.34
N GLY A 16 -14.51 -2.10 -8.79
CA GLY A 16 -15.76 -1.63 -8.17
C GLY A 16 -15.90 -1.99 -6.68
N ALA A 17 -15.32 -3.13 -6.26
CA ALA A 17 -15.28 -3.53 -4.84
C ALA A 17 -14.50 -2.53 -3.97
N HIS A 18 -13.32 -2.10 -4.42
CA HIS A 18 -12.51 -1.08 -3.75
C HIS A 18 -13.30 0.23 -3.56
N LYS A 19 -13.94 0.72 -4.63
CA LYS A 19 -14.73 1.96 -4.57
C LYS A 19 -15.91 1.84 -3.60
N ARG A 20 -16.62 0.72 -3.61
CA ARG A 20 -17.75 0.44 -2.70
C ARG A 20 -17.30 0.39 -1.25
N LEU A 21 -16.22 -0.33 -0.95
CA LEU A 21 -15.72 -0.45 0.41
C LEU A 21 -15.17 0.89 0.92
N ARG A 22 -14.47 1.64 0.06
CA ARG A 22 -14.03 3.00 0.38
C ARG A 22 -15.20 3.91 0.74
N LYS A 23 -16.27 3.93 -0.07
CA LYS A 23 -17.47 4.74 0.20
C LYS A 23 -18.18 4.33 1.49
N LYS A 24 -18.18 3.04 1.84
CA LYS A 24 -18.75 2.57 3.12
C LYS A 24 -17.94 3.02 4.32
N LEU A 25 -16.61 3.06 4.21
CA LEU A 25 -15.70 3.41 5.30
C LEU A 25 -15.49 4.92 5.47
N GLU A 26 -15.64 5.69 4.40
CA GLU A 26 -15.51 7.15 4.38
C GLU A 26 -16.22 7.86 5.54
N PRO A 27 -17.52 7.64 5.84
CA PRO A 27 -18.17 8.31 6.96
C PRO A 27 -17.57 7.94 8.33
N PHE A 28 -17.04 6.72 8.50
CA PHE A 28 -16.41 6.30 9.75
C PHE A 28 -15.03 6.94 9.92
N VAL A 29 -14.27 7.05 8.83
CA VAL A 29 -12.96 7.71 8.84
C VAL A 29 -13.13 9.21 9.07
N LEU A 30 -14.10 9.85 8.41
CA LEU A 30 -14.45 11.26 8.63
C LEU A 30 -14.97 11.52 10.05
N ALA A 31 -15.51 10.51 10.73
CA ALA A 31 -15.85 10.60 12.14
C ALA A 31 -14.65 10.42 13.09
N GLY A 32 -13.44 10.13 12.57
CA GLY A 32 -12.25 9.83 13.35
C GLY A 32 -12.33 8.51 14.14
N LYS A 33 -13.24 7.61 13.75
CA LYS A 33 -13.57 6.38 14.50
C LYS A 33 -12.83 5.14 14.00
N VAL A 34 -11.89 5.30 13.08
CA VAL A 34 -11.21 4.15 12.47
C VAL A 34 -9.72 4.22 12.71
N ASN A 35 -9.18 3.08 13.13
CA ASN A 35 -7.75 2.89 13.32
C ASN A 35 -7.12 2.36 12.04
N CYS A 36 -5.92 2.85 11.75
CA CYS A 36 -5.09 2.36 10.66
C CYS A 36 -4.77 0.89 10.89
N TRP A 37 -5.12 0.02 9.93
CA TRP A 37 -4.88 -1.41 10.08
C TRP A 37 -3.38 -1.77 10.16
N ARG A 38 -2.50 -0.89 9.64
CA ARG A 38 -1.06 -1.13 9.57
C ARG A 38 -0.31 -0.68 10.83
N CYS A 39 -0.63 0.49 11.39
CA CYS A 39 0.05 1.01 12.60
C CYS A 39 -0.82 0.99 13.87
N GLY A 40 -2.12 0.72 13.75
CA GLY A 40 -3.06 0.70 14.88
C GLY A 40 -3.50 2.09 15.37
N GLU A 41 -2.90 3.17 14.88
CA GLU A 41 -3.24 4.53 15.32
C GLU A 41 -4.53 5.06 14.65
N PRO A 42 -5.30 5.93 15.32
CA PRO A 42 -6.49 6.53 14.74
C PRO A 42 -6.16 7.37 13.50
N ILE A 43 -7.04 7.31 12.50
CA ILE A 43 -7.01 8.18 11.34
C ILE A 43 -7.91 9.38 11.65
N LYS A 44 -7.34 10.59 11.63
CA LYS A 44 -8.12 11.80 11.88
C LYS A 44 -9.04 12.09 10.70
N ALA A 45 -10.15 12.77 10.98
CA ALA A 45 -11.17 13.13 9.99
C ALA A 45 -10.60 13.91 8.79
N ASP A 46 -9.63 14.78 9.06
CA ASP A 46 -8.95 15.65 8.10
C ASP A 46 -7.70 15.02 7.48
N GLU A 47 -7.29 13.83 7.93
CA GLU A 47 -6.09 13.17 7.44
C GLU A 47 -6.37 12.34 6.17
N PRO A 48 -5.55 12.45 5.11
CA PRO A 48 -5.72 11.64 3.92
C PRO A 48 -5.51 10.15 4.23
N TRP A 49 -6.45 9.32 3.76
CA TRP A 49 -6.46 7.88 4.00
C TRP A 49 -6.66 7.07 2.71
N ASP A 50 -6.09 5.88 2.69
CA ASP A 50 -6.21 4.90 1.62
C ASP A 50 -6.86 3.62 2.15
N LEU A 51 -7.55 2.88 1.27
CA LEU A 51 -8.04 1.55 1.62
C LEU A 51 -6.94 0.55 1.29
N GLY A 52 -6.30 0.06 2.34
CA GLY A 52 -5.16 -0.82 2.29
C GLY A 52 -5.50 -2.24 1.89
N HIS A 53 -4.56 -2.84 1.17
CA HIS A 53 -4.60 -4.23 0.75
C HIS A 53 -3.64 -5.09 1.57
N ASP A 54 -3.87 -6.40 1.55
CA ASP A 54 -2.86 -7.35 2.04
C ASP A 54 -1.56 -7.25 1.20
N ASP A 55 -0.41 -7.41 1.87
CA ASP A 55 0.91 -7.28 1.23
C ASP A 55 1.22 -8.47 0.28
N ASN A 56 0.62 -9.63 0.53
CA ASN A 56 0.77 -10.84 -0.29
C ASN A 56 -0.38 -10.99 -1.30
N ASP A 57 -1.59 -10.57 -0.94
CA ASP A 57 -2.77 -10.66 -1.82
C ASP A 57 -3.51 -9.31 -1.99
N ARG A 58 -3.33 -8.71 -3.16
CA ARG A 58 -3.93 -7.41 -3.51
C ARG A 58 -5.45 -7.49 -3.77
N SER A 59 -6.05 -8.67 -3.77
CA SER A 59 -7.51 -8.84 -3.83
C SER A 59 -8.18 -8.69 -2.46
N ILE A 60 -7.41 -8.86 -1.38
CA ILE A 60 -7.89 -8.77 0.00
C ILE A 60 -7.73 -7.32 0.49
N TYR A 61 -8.82 -6.73 0.98
CA TYR A 61 -8.80 -5.42 1.64
C TYR A 61 -8.69 -5.62 3.15
N ARG A 62 -7.63 -5.07 3.77
CA ARG A 62 -7.39 -5.18 5.22
C ARG A 62 -8.11 -4.09 6.02
N GLY A 63 -8.28 -2.92 5.43
CA GLY A 63 -8.94 -1.78 6.07
C GLY A 63 -8.32 -0.45 5.69
N PRO A 64 -8.78 0.66 6.26
CA PRO A 64 -8.21 1.98 5.98
C PRO A 64 -6.84 2.14 6.66
N GLU A 65 -5.93 2.85 5.99
CA GLU A 65 -4.60 3.20 6.48
C GLU A 65 -4.24 4.65 6.15
N HIS A 66 -3.30 5.23 6.91
CA HIS A 66 -2.81 6.58 6.63
C HIS A 66 -2.17 6.64 5.24
N ALA A 67 -2.69 7.52 4.38
CA ALA A 67 -2.24 7.57 3.00
C ALA A 67 -0.78 8.03 2.90
N LEU A 68 -0.36 8.98 3.72
CA LEU A 68 0.99 9.55 3.69
C LEU A 68 1.96 8.79 4.60
N ARG A 69 1.56 8.51 5.85
CA ARG A 69 2.45 7.96 6.89
C ARG A 69 2.67 6.45 6.80
N CYS A 70 1.66 5.72 6.36
CA CYS A 70 1.70 4.25 6.31
C CYS A 70 1.82 3.74 4.88
N ASN A 71 0.88 4.12 4.01
CA ASN A 71 0.83 3.61 2.64
C ASN A 71 1.98 4.15 1.77
N ARG A 72 2.04 5.48 1.58
CA ARG A 72 3.03 6.12 0.69
C ARG A 72 4.44 6.13 1.27
N ALA A 73 4.61 6.25 2.59
CA ALA A 73 5.91 6.09 3.22
C ALA A 73 6.45 4.65 3.13
N ALA A 74 5.60 3.62 3.24
CA ALA A 74 6.03 2.23 3.00
C ALA A 74 6.46 2.02 1.55
N ALA A 75 5.71 2.56 0.58
CA ALA A 75 6.10 2.55 -0.82
C ALA A 75 7.44 3.29 -1.07
N GLY A 76 7.64 4.45 -0.43
CA GLY A 76 8.88 5.23 -0.50
C GLY A 76 10.08 4.48 0.07
N ARG A 77 9.94 3.88 1.26
CA ARG A 77 10.99 3.04 1.89
C ARG A 77 11.32 1.82 1.02
N LYS A 78 10.31 1.14 0.45
CA LYS A 78 10.50 0.00 -0.44
C LYS A 78 11.21 0.40 -1.74
N ALA A 79 10.88 1.57 -2.31
CA ALA A 79 11.54 2.10 -3.49
C ALA A 79 13.00 2.47 -3.21
N GLN A 80 13.30 3.10 -2.08
CA GLN A 80 14.68 3.36 -1.65
C GLN A 80 15.48 2.06 -1.46
N ARG A 81 14.91 1.05 -0.77
CA ARG A 81 15.57 -0.27 -0.63
C ARG A 81 15.86 -0.93 -1.97
N ARG A 82 14.91 -0.90 -2.91
CA ARG A 82 15.10 -1.42 -4.28
C ARG A 82 16.20 -0.66 -5.04
N ARG A 83 16.23 0.67 -4.92
CA ARG A 83 17.29 1.51 -5.52
C ARG A 83 18.66 1.21 -4.92
N ALA A 84 18.74 1.02 -3.60
CA ALA A 84 19.98 0.67 -2.92
C ALA A 84 20.50 -0.71 -3.36
N ALA A 85 19.60 -1.71 -3.43
CA ALA A 85 19.94 -3.05 -3.91
C ALA A 85 20.40 -3.06 -5.38
N ALA A 86 19.75 -2.27 -6.25
CA ALA A 86 20.18 -2.12 -7.64
C ALA A 86 21.53 -1.41 -7.80
N LYS A 87 21.94 -0.60 -6.80
CA LYS A 87 23.23 0.12 -6.80
C LYS A 87 24.41 -0.76 -6.35
N HIS A 88 24.14 -1.90 -5.72
CA HIS A 88 25.14 -2.88 -5.29
C HIS A 88 24.71 -4.31 -5.71
N PRO A 89 24.75 -4.65 -7.00
CA PRO A 89 24.45 -6.00 -7.45
C PRO A 89 25.68 -6.90 -7.17
N GLY A 90 25.75 -7.53 -6.00
CA GLY A 90 26.76 -8.57 -5.73
C GLY A 90 27.65 -8.37 -4.51
N ALA A 91 27.11 -7.95 -3.36
CA ALA A 91 27.75 -8.27 -2.09
C ALA A 91 27.34 -9.70 -1.67
N ASP A 92 27.74 -10.69 -2.48
CA ASP A 92 27.73 -12.10 -2.10
C ASP A 92 28.85 -12.32 -1.07
N GLY A 93 28.47 -12.82 0.10
CA GLY A 93 29.30 -12.89 1.29
C GLY A 93 30.26 -14.07 1.31
N THR A 94 31.31 -14.04 0.48
CA THR A 94 32.47 -14.94 0.63
C THR A 94 33.66 -14.16 1.17
N ARG A 95 33.72 -14.05 2.49
CA ARG A 95 34.96 -13.77 3.24
C ARG A 95 35.20 -14.95 4.16
N ASP A 96 35.92 -15.93 3.64
CA ASP A 96 36.60 -16.98 4.41
C ASP A 96 37.55 -16.32 5.42
N TRP A 97 37.50 -16.81 6.66
CA TRP A 97 38.37 -16.41 7.77
C TRP A 97 39.65 -17.25 7.79
#